data_AF-A0A356X107-F1
#
_entry.id   AF-A0A356X107-F1
#
_cell.length_a   1.000
_cell.length_b   1.000
_cell.length_c   1.000
_cell.angle_alpha   90.00
_cell.angle_beta   90.00
_cell.angle_gamma   90.00
#
_symmetry.space_group_name_H-M   'P 1'
#
loop_
_entity.id
_entity.type
_entity.pdbx_description
1 polymer ?
#
loop_
_entity_poly.entity_id
_entity_poly.type
_entity_poly.pdbx_seq_one_letter_code
_entity_poly.pdbx_strand_id
1 'polypeptide(L)'
;MLWNKNEKYTLVPYDLESELEDAVNEVKEALFGPNRIYLDGKKKIGKKGATNNLPDGYLIDLTNSQDPKIFVVENDLASHQHLKHIAVQILEFSLSFESSKVKVKNVIKEMLRKRDEDWATCEAFAKKTGKENVDFLLESIIHKPDAFNALLIIDEVGDELETVLIKRFKFPVEVVTLKKFKNDAGHILYEFEPFLNEVSEDTEKVDISEIDTIVVPARKDGFEET
;
A
#
# COMPACT_ATOMS: atom_id res chain seq x y z
N MET A 1 -8.25 -7.39 23.10
CA MET A 1 -8.79 -6.45 24.12
C MET A 1 -7.67 -5.52 24.51
N LEU A 2 -7.88 -4.21 24.46
CA LEU A 2 -6.93 -3.22 24.94
C LEU A 2 -7.46 -2.65 26.26
N TRP A 3 -6.61 -2.52 27.26
CA TRP A 3 -7.04 -2.13 28.60
C TRP A 3 -5.97 -1.31 29.30
N ASN A 4 -6.39 -0.25 29.97
CA ASN A 4 -5.59 0.48 30.94
C ASN A 4 -6.44 0.72 32.20
N LYS A 5 -5.87 1.37 33.24
CA LYS A 5 -6.57 1.59 34.53
C LYS A 5 -7.89 2.38 34.40
N ASN A 6 -8.02 3.20 33.36
CA ASN A 6 -9.12 4.13 33.18
C ASN A 6 -10.10 3.68 32.09
N GLU A 7 -9.61 2.94 31.09
CA GLU A 7 -10.37 2.63 29.88
C GLU A 7 -10.20 1.17 29.47
N LYS A 8 -11.29 0.62 28.94
CA LYS A 8 -11.34 -0.72 28.37
C LYS A 8 -11.88 -0.60 26.94
N TYR A 9 -11.17 -1.22 26.01
CA TYR A 9 -11.52 -1.26 24.60
C TYR A 9 -11.66 -2.70 24.13
N THR A 10 -12.79 -3.00 23.51
CA THR A 10 -13.10 -4.31 22.92
C THR A 10 -13.04 -4.22 21.42
N LEU A 11 -12.57 -5.30 20.78
CA LEU A 11 -12.57 -5.43 19.33
C LEU A 11 -14.02 -5.38 18.83
N VAL A 12 -14.27 -4.58 17.81
CA VAL A 12 -15.55 -4.47 17.13
C VAL A 12 -15.32 -4.86 15.67
N PRO A 13 -15.96 -5.93 15.18
CA PRO A 13 -15.84 -6.31 13.77
C PRO A 13 -16.44 -5.21 12.88
N TYR A 14 -16.06 -5.22 11.61
CA TYR A 14 -16.77 -4.46 10.59
C TYR A 14 -17.91 -5.32 10.07
N ASP A 15 -19.11 -4.76 10.02
CA ASP A 15 -20.27 -5.49 9.49
C ASP A 15 -20.35 -5.38 7.97
N LEU A 16 -19.80 -4.30 7.39
CA LEU A 16 -19.81 -4.00 5.96
C LEU A 16 -18.43 -3.51 5.51
N GLU A 17 -18.04 -3.83 4.27
CA GLU A 17 -16.81 -3.32 3.64
C GLU A 17 -16.75 -1.79 3.66
N SER A 18 -17.90 -1.11 3.49
CA SER A 18 -17.96 0.35 3.56
C SER A 18 -17.53 0.92 4.92
N GLU A 19 -17.73 0.17 6.02
CA GLU A 19 -17.24 0.61 7.33
C GLU A 19 -15.71 0.49 7.45
N LEU A 20 -15.12 -0.53 6.81
CA LEU A 20 -13.68 -0.68 6.74
C LEU A 20 -13.10 0.45 5.87
N GLU A 21 -13.74 0.78 4.76
CA GLU A 21 -13.35 1.91 3.92
C GLU A 21 -13.40 3.26 4.62
N ASP A 22 -14.47 3.51 5.39
CA ASP A 22 -14.59 4.72 6.19
C ASP A 22 -13.46 4.78 7.23
N ALA A 23 -13.12 3.64 7.86
CA ALA A 23 -11.98 3.55 8.76
C ALA A 23 -10.64 3.82 8.07
N VAL A 24 -10.41 3.26 6.87
CA VAL A 24 -9.20 3.54 6.07
C VAL A 24 -9.10 5.03 5.77
N ASN A 25 -10.20 5.68 5.35
CA ASN A 25 -10.22 7.11 5.08
C ASN A 25 -9.95 7.96 6.32
N GLU A 26 -10.41 7.53 7.49
CA GLU A 26 -10.14 8.19 8.78
C GLU A 26 -8.65 8.14 9.15
N VAL A 27 -8.01 6.99 8.95
CA VAL A 27 -6.61 6.79 9.38
C VAL A 27 -5.57 6.99 8.27
N LYS A 28 -5.97 7.23 7.02
CA LYS A 28 -5.10 7.19 5.83
C LYS A 28 -3.79 7.97 5.97
N GLU A 29 -3.81 9.13 6.62
CA GLU A 29 -2.63 9.98 6.80
C GLU A 29 -1.59 9.30 7.70
N ALA A 30 -2.06 8.67 8.79
CA ALA A 30 -1.21 7.90 9.71
C ALA A 30 -0.85 6.53 9.15
N LEU A 31 -1.74 5.93 8.36
CA LEU A 31 -1.55 4.61 7.78
C LEU A 31 -0.53 4.63 6.63
N PHE A 32 -0.65 5.57 5.70
CA PHE A 32 0.19 5.61 4.50
C PHE A 32 1.37 6.58 4.61
N GLY A 33 1.29 7.58 5.48
CA GLY A 33 2.29 8.61 5.62
C GLY A 33 2.25 9.66 4.50
N PRO A 34 3.09 10.71 4.60
CA PRO A 34 2.98 11.92 3.79
C PRO A 34 3.46 11.74 2.33
N ASN A 35 4.26 10.71 2.05
CA ASN A 35 4.83 10.45 0.73
C ASN A 35 3.95 9.55 -0.14
N ARG A 36 2.73 9.23 0.32
CA ARG A 36 1.81 8.33 -0.35
C ARG A 36 0.44 8.95 -0.48
N ILE A 37 -0.13 8.87 -1.67
CA ILE A 37 -1.40 9.51 -2.00
C ILE A 37 -2.46 8.43 -2.21
N TYR A 38 -3.38 8.32 -1.27
CA TYR A 38 -4.52 7.40 -1.37
C TYR A 38 -5.68 8.03 -2.14
N LEU A 39 -6.07 7.41 -3.25
CA LEU A 39 -7.12 7.85 -4.15
C LEU A 39 -8.35 6.94 -3.99
N ASP A 40 -9.37 7.41 -3.25
CA ASP A 40 -10.64 6.68 -3.07
C ASP A 40 -11.47 6.63 -4.37
N GLY A 41 -11.83 5.42 -4.83
CA GLY A 41 -12.52 5.14 -6.10
C GLY A 41 -14.03 5.39 -6.08
N LYS A 42 -14.68 5.29 -4.91
CA LYS A 42 -16.15 5.28 -4.79
C LYS A 42 -16.84 6.64 -5.00
N LYS A 43 -16.15 7.78 -4.84
CA LYS A 43 -16.76 9.12 -4.99
C LYS A 43 -17.21 9.51 -6.43
N LYS A 44 -17.09 8.63 -7.43
CA LYS A 44 -17.52 8.92 -8.82
C LYS A 44 -18.45 7.92 -9.49
N ILE A 45 -18.75 6.76 -8.92
CA ILE A 45 -19.53 5.74 -9.65
C ILE A 45 -21.00 5.73 -9.22
N GLY A 46 -21.57 6.93 -9.13
CA GLY A 46 -23.02 7.10 -9.19
C GLY A 46 -23.50 6.93 -10.63
N LYS A 47 -23.49 5.70 -11.17
CA LYS A 47 -24.26 5.30 -12.36
C LYS A 47 -24.33 3.77 -12.45
N LYS A 48 -25.53 3.24 -12.21
CA LYS A 48 -25.91 1.86 -12.53
C LYS A 48 -25.52 1.53 -13.98
N GLY A 49 -24.73 0.48 -14.15
CA GLY A 49 -24.57 -0.23 -15.42
C GLY A 49 -23.45 0.27 -16.33
N ALA A 50 -22.19 0.08 -15.94
CA ALA A 50 -21.06 -0.01 -16.88
C ALA A 50 -19.83 -0.69 -16.24
N THR A 51 -19.58 -1.95 -16.66
CA THR A 51 -18.30 -2.68 -16.71
C THR A 51 -17.57 -3.05 -15.41
N ASN A 52 -17.59 -4.37 -15.14
CA ASN A 52 -16.61 -5.25 -14.48
C ASN A 52 -15.38 -4.64 -13.80
N ASN A 53 -15.20 -5.02 -12.53
CA ASN A 53 -13.93 -5.16 -11.81
C ASN A 53 -13.05 -3.90 -11.75
N LEU A 54 -13.61 -2.81 -11.23
CA LEU A 54 -12.84 -1.66 -10.77
C LEU A 54 -12.39 -1.89 -9.32
N PRO A 55 -11.15 -1.56 -8.98
CA PRO A 55 -10.68 -1.61 -7.60
C PRO A 55 -11.35 -0.53 -6.74
N ASP A 56 -11.35 -0.72 -5.43
CA ASP A 56 -11.84 0.29 -4.48
C ASP A 56 -11.02 1.57 -4.50
N GLY A 57 -9.74 1.49 -4.86
CA GLY A 57 -8.89 2.67 -4.99
C GLY A 57 -7.53 2.43 -5.62
N TYR A 58 -6.71 3.48 -5.60
CA TYR A 58 -5.30 3.44 -5.98
C TYR A 58 -4.46 4.14 -4.93
N LEU A 59 -3.27 3.64 -4.64
CA LEU A 59 -2.27 4.31 -3.80
C LEU A 59 -1.06 4.65 -4.65
N ILE A 60 -0.70 5.93 -4.74
CA ILE A 60 0.54 6.36 -5.39
C ILE A 60 1.61 6.47 -4.31
N ASP A 61 2.68 5.67 -4.44
CA ASP A 61 3.82 5.71 -3.54
C ASP A 61 4.99 6.47 -4.20
N LEU A 62 5.32 7.61 -3.62
CA LEU A 62 6.39 8.51 -4.05
C LEU A 62 7.58 8.48 -3.09
N THR A 63 7.63 7.52 -2.17
CA THR A 63 8.70 7.42 -1.15
C THR A 63 10.06 7.18 -1.80
N ASN A 64 10.14 6.27 -2.77
CA ASN A 64 11.37 6.00 -3.51
C ASN A 64 11.44 6.86 -4.79
N SER A 65 12.39 7.80 -4.82
CA SER A 65 12.61 8.71 -5.94
C SER A 65 12.97 8.01 -7.26
N GLN A 66 13.63 6.84 -7.18
CA GLN A 66 14.09 6.06 -8.33
C GLN A 66 13.03 5.05 -8.79
N ASP A 67 12.26 4.50 -7.84
CA ASP A 67 11.22 3.52 -8.11
C ASP A 67 9.87 3.89 -7.48
N PRO A 68 9.22 4.98 -7.94
CA PRO A 68 7.85 5.27 -7.53
C PRO A 68 6.90 4.18 -8.04
N LYS A 69 5.88 3.87 -7.23
CA LYS A 69 4.95 2.76 -7.46
C LYS A 69 3.50 3.22 -7.39
N ILE A 70 2.63 2.44 -8.02
CA ILE A 70 1.18 2.57 -7.88
C ILE A 70 0.65 1.21 -7.45
N PHE A 71 -0.13 1.20 -6.37
CA PHE A 71 -0.84 0.03 -5.90
C PHE A 71 -2.31 0.11 -6.29
N VAL A 72 -2.85 -1.01 -6.74
CA VAL A 72 -4.29 -1.23 -6.90
C VAL A 72 -4.83 -1.68 -5.54
N VAL A 73 -5.79 -0.93 -4.99
CA VAL A 73 -6.26 -1.14 -3.62
C VAL A 73 -7.61 -1.83 -3.60
N GLU A 74 -7.73 -2.88 -2.78
CA GLU A 74 -8.98 -3.57 -2.47
C GLU A 74 -9.19 -3.60 -0.95
N ASN A 75 -10.42 -3.33 -0.51
CA ASN A 75 -10.83 -3.48 0.88
C ASN A 75 -11.76 -4.68 1.00
N ASP A 76 -11.47 -5.63 1.88
CA ASP A 76 -12.30 -6.82 2.06
C ASP A 76 -12.41 -7.18 3.55
N LEU A 77 -13.38 -8.04 3.91
CA LEU A 77 -13.63 -8.46 5.29
C LEU A 77 -13.37 -9.96 5.47
N ALA A 78 -12.68 -10.31 6.55
CA ALA A 78 -12.40 -11.69 6.93
C ALA A 78 -13.64 -12.56 7.10
N SER A 79 -14.71 -11.98 7.62
CA SER A 79 -16.00 -12.66 7.77
C SER A 79 -16.65 -13.06 6.44
N HIS A 80 -16.30 -12.38 5.34
CA HIS A 80 -16.78 -12.65 3.98
C HIS A 80 -15.77 -13.46 3.13
N GLN A 81 -14.57 -13.73 3.67
CA GLN A 81 -13.51 -14.46 2.98
C GLN A 81 -13.89 -15.93 2.70
N HIS A 82 -14.46 -16.18 1.53
CA HIS A 82 -13.94 -17.31 0.79
C HIS A 82 -12.66 -16.81 0.11
N LEU A 83 -11.49 -17.24 0.58
CA LEU A 83 -10.15 -17.08 -0.02
C LEU A 83 -10.15 -16.90 -1.54
N LYS A 84 -11.00 -17.68 -2.21
CA LYS A 84 -11.21 -17.68 -3.66
C LYS A 84 -11.67 -16.33 -4.22
N HIS A 85 -12.52 -15.56 -3.53
CA HIS A 85 -13.05 -14.29 -4.02
C HIS A 85 -11.97 -13.23 -4.11
N ILE A 86 -11.29 -12.91 -3.00
CA ILE A 86 -10.18 -11.94 -2.98
C ILE A 86 -9.09 -12.30 -3.97
N ALA A 87 -8.64 -13.56 -3.97
CA ALA A 87 -7.59 -14.01 -4.88
C ALA A 87 -8.01 -13.85 -6.36
N VAL A 88 -9.28 -14.14 -6.68
CA VAL A 88 -9.80 -13.93 -8.04
C VAL A 88 -9.89 -12.44 -8.37
N GLN A 89 -10.38 -11.59 -7.47
CA GLN A 89 -10.45 -10.13 -7.68
C GLN A 89 -9.06 -9.55 -7.98
N ILE A 90 -8.06 -9.84 -7.14
CA ILE A 90 -6.69 -9.35 -7.32
C ILE A 90 -6.09 -9.84 -8.64
N LEU A 91 -6.32 -11.11 -9.00
CA LEU A 91 -5.88 -11.65 -10.29
C LEU A 91 -6.58 -10.98 -11.47
N GLU A 92 -7.88 -10.74 -11.38
CA GLU A 92 -8.62 -10.03 -12.43
C GLU A 92 -8.16 -8.57 -12.55
N PHE A 93 -7.80 -7.91 -11.44
CA PHE A 93 -7.17 -6.59 -11.47
C PHE A 93 -5.82 -6.63 -12.18
N SER A 94 -4.98 -7.64 -11.93
CA SER A 94 -3.69 -7.76 -12.61
C SER A 94 -3.86 -7.91 -14.12
N LEU A 95 -4.82 -8.74 -14.56
CA LEU A 95 -5.15 -8.92 -15.97
C LEU A 95 -5.73 -7.65 -16.60
N SER A 96 -6.60 -6.95 -15.88
CA SER A 96 -7.20 -5.68 -16.32
C SER A 96 -6.16 -4.57 -16.44
N PHE A 97 -5.25 -4.49 -15.47
CA PHE A 97 -4.16 -3.52 -15.44
C PHE A 97 -3.22 -3.72 -16.64
N GLU A 98 -2.76 -4.95 -16.87
CA GLU A 98 -1.85 -5.26 -17.97
C GLU A 98 -2.49 -5.06 -19.35
N SER A 99 -3.76 -5.45 -19.51
CA SER A 99 -4.48 -5.28 -20.78
C SER A 99 -4.86 -3.82 -21.09
N SER A 100 -4.94 -2.95 -20.07
CA SER A 100 -5.51 -1.60 -20.22
C SER A 100 -4.73 -0.51 -19.45
N LYS A 101 -3.39 -0.52 -19.53
CA LYS A 101 -2.50 0.47 -18.87
C LYS A 101 -2.90 1.93 -19.13
N VAL A 102 -3.26 2.28 -20.37
CA VAL A 102 -3.74 3.62 -20.73
C VAL A 102 -5.02 4.00 -19.99
N LYS A 103 -5.96 3.05 -19.82
CA LYS A 103 -7.21 3.29 -19.10
C LYS A 103 -6.93 3.54 -17.61
N VAL A 104 -6.06 2.73 -17.00
CA VAL A 104 -5.64 2.90 -15.60
C VAL A 104 -5.00 4.28 -15.40
N LYS A 105 -4.05 4.67 -16.27
CA LYS A 105 -3.43 6.00 -16.22
C LYS A 105 -4.47 7.12 -16.24
N ASN A 106 -5.43 7.04 -17.16
CA ASN A 106 -6.47 8.05 -17.30
C ASN A 106 -7.37 8.13 -16.06
N VAL A 107 -7.75 6.99 -15.48
CA VAL A 107 -8.55 6.96 -14.24
C VAL A 107 -7.80 7.65 -13.10
N ILE A 108 -6.54 7.28 -12.87
CA ILE A 108 -5.70 7.87 -11.81
C ILE A 108 -5.52 9.37 -12.03
N LYS A 109 -5.22 9.78 -13.27
CA LYS A 109 -5.06 11.19 -13.64
C LYS A 109 -6.34 12.00 -13.40
N GLU A 110 -7.52 11.44 -13.71
CA GLU A 110 -8.81 12.07 -13.45
C GLU A 110 -9.17 12.15 -11.97
N MET A 111 -8.65 11.25 -11.13
CA MET A 111 -8.78 11.32 -9.68
C MET A 111 -7.89 12.42 -9.12
N LEU A 112 -6.61 12.46 -9.52
CA LEU A 112 -5.65 13.48 -9.10
C LEU A 112 -6.07 14.89 -9.50
N ARG A 113 -6.58 15.10 -10.72
CA ARG A 113 -7.03 16.42 -11.19
C ARG A 113 -8.14 17.06 -10.36
N LYS A 114 -8.79 16.31 -9.47
CA LYS A 114 -9.82 16.83 -8.56
C LYS A 114 -9.28 17.16 -7.17
N ARG A 115 -7.98 16.96 -6.95
CA ARG A 115 -7.30 17.12 -5.68
C ARG A 115 -6.05 17.96 -5.92
N ASP A 116 -6.21 19.28 -5.79
CA ASP A 116 -5.17 20.25 -6.16
C ASP A 116 -3.86 20.05 -5.37
N GLU A 117 -3.98 19.70 -4.09
CA GLU A 117 -2.83 19.39 -3.22
C GLU A 117 -2.08 18.14 -3.69
N ASP A 118 -2.78 17.03 -3.93
CA ASP A 118 -2.19 15.78 -4.45
C ASP A 118 -1.55 15.97 -5.82
N TRP A 119 -2.20 16.75 -6.69
CA TRP A 119 -1.66 17.10 -8.00
C TRP A 119 -0.36 17.90 -7.86
N ALA A 120 -0.33 18.89 -6.96
CA ALA A 120 0.87 19.68 -6.68
C ALA A 120 2.00 18.82 -6.12
N THR A 121 1.71 17.85 -5.25
CA THR A 121 2.69 16.88 -4.73
C THR A 121 3.29 16.05 -5.86
N CYS A 122 2.47 15.52 -6.76
CA CYS A 122 2.93 14.78 -7.94
C CYS A 122 3.74 15.66 -8.91
N GLU A 123 3.37 16.93 -9.10
CA GLU A 123 4.15 17.88 -9.91
C GLU A 123 5.52 18.17 -9.29
N ALA A 124 5.57 18.39 -7.99
CA ALA A 124 6.82 18.64 -7.27
C ALA A 124 7.75 17.42 -7.37
N PHE A 125 7.20 16.21 -7.17
CA PHE A 125 7.95 14.97 -7.32
C PHE A 125 8.44 14.74 -8.75
N ALA A 126 7.60 15.00 -9.75
CA ALA A 126 7.98 14.92 -11.17
C ALA A 126 9.17 15.84 -11.48
N LYS A 127 9.10 17.10 -11.04
CA LYS A 127 10.20 18.08 -11.21
C LYS A 127 11.47 17.60 -10.50
N LYS A 128 11.37 17.13 -9.26
CA LYS A 128 12.50 16.60 -8.46
C LYS A 128 13.19 15.42 -9.16
N THR A 129 12.44 14.55 -9.81
CA THR A 129 12.93 13.34 -10.47
C THR A 129 13.23 13.51 -11.97
N GLY A 130 13.23 14.75 -12.48
CA GLY A 130 13.54 15.06 -13.88
C GLY A 130 12.47 14.64 -14.89
N LYS A 131 11.22 14.45 -14.43
CA LYS A 131 10.05 14.16 -15.27
C LYS A 131 9.41 15.48 -15.72
N GLU A 132 8.94 15.52 -16.97
CA GLU A 132 8.38 16.74 -17.57
C GLU A 132 7.10 17.23 -16.86
N ASN A 133 6.22 16.30 -16.52
CA ASN A 133 4.92 16.58 -15.91
C ASN A 133 4.34 15.31 -15.24
N VAL A 134 3.19 15.47 -14.58
CA VAL A 134 2.46 14.36 -13.93
C VAL A 134 2.06 13.26 -14.93
N ASP A 135 1.74 13.60 -16.18
CA ASP A 135 1.39 12.58 -17.18
C ASP A 135 2.57 11.65 -17.47
N PHE A 136 3.76 12.23 -17.68
CA PHE A 136 4.99 11.46 -17.91
C PHE A 136 5.42 10.68 -16.66
N LEU A 137 5.21 11.25 -15.46
CA LEU A 137 5.42 10.52 -14.20
C LEU A 137 4.56 9.25 -14.16
N LEU A 138 3.24 9.37 -14.30
CA LEU A 138 2.31 8.24 -14.28
C LEU A 138 2.59 7.23 -15.40
N GLU A 139 2.88 7.73 -16.62
CA GLU A 139 3.30 6.89 -17.75
C GLU A 139 4.50 6.04 -17.37
N SER A 140 5.52 6.66 -16.76
CA SER A 140 6.76 6.00 -16.38
C SER A 140 6.64 5.04 -15.20
N ILE A 141 5.56 5.09 -14.42
CA ILE A 141 5.26 4.11 -13.36
C ILE A 141 4.48 2.94 -13.97
N ILE A 142 3.38 3.23 -14.66
CA ILE A 142 2.40 2.23 -15.11
C ILE A 142 2.94 1.36 -16.26
N HIS A 143 3.79 1.92 -17.14
CA HIS A 143 4.32 1.19 -18.29
C HIS A 143 5.64 0.46 -18.02
N LYS A 144 6.13 0.44 -16.77
CA LYS A 144 7.24 -0.46 -16.41
C LYS A 144 6.82 -1.92 -16.64
N PRO A 145 7.78 -2.80 -16.98
CA PRO A 145 7.59 -4.23 -16.81
C PRO A 145 7.20 -4.53 -15.36
N ASP A 146 6.25 -5.44 -15.16
CA ASP A 146 5.79 -5.88 -13.83
C ASP A 146 5.33 -4.73 -12.91
N ALA A 147 4.74 -3.68 -13.49
CA ALA A 147 4.28 -2.48 -12.77
C ALA A 147 3.07 -2.72 -11.86
N PHE A 148 2.39 -3.85 -11.99
CA PHE A 148 1.23 -4.17 -11.16
C PHE A 148 1.66 -4.49 -9.73
N ASN A 149 1.18 -3.69 -8.78
CA ASN A 149 1.27 -3.95 -7.35
C ASN A 149 -0.15 -3.93 -6.79
N ALA A 150 -0.48 -4.86 -5.90
CA ALA A 150 -1.76 -4.87 -5.20
C ALA A 150 -1.57 -4.52 -3.72
N LEU A 151 -2.55 -3.84 -3.15
CA LEU A 151 -2.66 -3.59 -1.72
C LEU A 151 -4.04 -4.08 -1.25
N LEU A 152 -4.04 -5.09 -0.39
CA LEU A 152 -5.24 -5.56 0.29
C LEU A 152 -5.31 -4.94 1.67
N ILE A 153 -6.42 -4.28 2.00
CA ILE A 153 -6.71 -3.81 3.35
C ILE A 153 -7.82 -4.67 3.93
N ILE A 154 -7.58 -5.26 5.10
CA ILE A 154 -8.47 -6.25 5.70
C ILE A 154 -8.55 -6.09 7.22
N ASP A 155 -9.59 -6.59 7.86
CA ASP A 155 -9.72 -6.57 9.32
C ASP A 155 -8.91 -7.69 9.99
N GLU A 156 -8.75 -8.82 9.32
CA GLU A 156 -7.94 -9.95 9.76
C GLU A 156 -7.41 -10.79 8.58
N VAL A 157 -6.14 -11.19 8.64
CA VAL A 157 -5.53 -12.08 7.64
C VAL A 157 -5.42 -13.50 8.19
N GLY A 158 -5.94 -14.48 7.45
CA GLY A 158 -5.73 -15.90 7.73
C GLY A 158 -4.53 -16.48 6.99
N ASP A 159 -3.88 -17.49 7.57
CA ASP A 159 -2.64 -18.11 7.05
C ASP A 159 -2.74 -18.61 5.59
N GLU A 160 -3.91 -19.13 5.19
CA GLU A 160 -4.15 -19.58 3.81
C GLU A 160 -4.18 -18.42 2.81
N LEU A 161 -4.82 -17.30 3.17
CA LEU A 161 -4.90 -16.11 2.34
C LEU A 161 -3.52 -15.50 2.14
N GLU A 162 -2.78 -15.34 3.22
CA GLU A 162 -1.40 -14.86 3.18
C GLU A 162 -0.55 -15.75 2.27
N THR A 163 -0.66 -17.07 2.41
CA THR A 163 0.09 -18.02 1.58
C THR A 163 -0.26 -17.90 0.09
N VAL A 164 -1.52 -17.74 -0.27
CA VAL A 164 -1.92 -17.59 -1.68
C VAL A 164 -1.44 -16.25 -2.24
N LEU A 165 -1.75 -15.15 -1.55
CA LEU A 165 -1.46 -13.81 -2.05
C LEU A 165 0.04 -13.54 -2.16
N ILE A 166 0.81 -13.92 -1.13
CA ILE A 166 2.23 -13.59 -1.05
C ILE A 166 3.10 -14.63 -1.75
N LYS A 167 2.77 -15.93 -1.66
CA LYS A 167 3.66 -17.00 -2.15
C LYS A 167 3.27 -17.58 -3.50
N ARG A 168 2.04 -17.36 -3.99
CA ARG A 168 1.57 -17.96 -5.27
C ARG A 168 1.48 -16.96 -6.40
N PHE A 169 1.17 -15.70 -6.13
CA PHE A 169 1.16 -14.68 -7.17
C PHE A 169 2.57 -14.32 -7.63
N LYS A 170 2.67 -13.98 -8.91
CA LYS A 170 3.93 -13.58 -9.58
C LYS A 170 4.13 -12.07 -9.59
N PHE A 171 3.32 -11.35 -8.84
CA PHE A 171 3.36 -9.91 -8.69
C PHE A 171 3.25 -9.56 -7.20
N PRO A 172 3.77 -8.39 -6.76
CA PRO A 172 3.72 -7.99 -5.36
C PRO A 172 2.28 -7.77 -4.88
N VAL A 173 1.97 -8.34 -3.70
CA VAL A 173 0.74 -8.06 -2.95
C VAL A 173 1.13 -7.70 -1.54
N GLU A 174 0.81 -6.47 -1.15
CA GLU A 174 0.93 -6.01 0.23
C GLU A 174 -0.40 -6.21 0.95
N VAL A 175 -0.35 -6.61 2.22
CA VAL A 175 -1.54 -6.81 3.06
C VAL A 175 -1.42 -5.93 4.29
N VAL A 176 -2.41 -5.08 4.52
CA VAL A 176 -2.53 -4.25 5.71
C VAL A 176 -3.72 -4.72 6.52
N THR A 177 -3.53 -4.88 7.83
CA THR A 177 -4.64 -5.14 8.74
C THR A 177 -5.08 -3.86 9.45
N LEU A 178 -6.38 -3.60 9.50
CA LEU A 178 -6.96 -2.43 10.16
C LEU A 178 -8.09 -2.86 11.10
N LYS A 179 -7.81 -2.95 12.39
CA LYS A 179 -8.79 -3.36 13.42
C LYS A 179 -9.41 -2.15 14.10
N LYS A 180 -10.68 -2.28 14.48
CA LYS A 180 -11.47 -1.25 15.18
C LYS A 180 -11.75 -1.70 16.61
N PHE A 181 -11.46 -0.85 17.58
CA PHE A 181 -11.79 -1.07 18.98
C PHE A 181 -12.68 0.04 19.51
N LYS A 182 -13.60 -0.30 20.41
CA LYS A 182 -14.54 0.67 21.01
C LYS A 182 -14.58 0.50 22.53
N ASN A 183 -14.70 1.62 23.25
CA ASN A 183 -14.98 1.62 24.69
C ASN A 183 -16.47 1.90 24.98
N ASP A 184 -16.87 1.76 26.25
CA ASP A 184 -18.26 1.97 26.69
C ASP A 184 -18.76 3.41 26.50
N ALA A 185 -17.85 4.39 26.43
CA ALA A 185 -18.16 5.79 26.15
C ALA A 185 -18.34 6.08 24.64
N GLY A 186 -18.03 5.12 23.78
CA GLY A 186 -18.12 5.24 22.33
C GLY A 186 -16.86 5.76 21.64
N HIS A 187 -15.75 5.99 22.35
CA HIS A 187 -14.46 6.30 21.72
C HIS A 187 -13.95 5.12 20.91
N ILE A 188 -13.37 5.42 19.76
CA ILE A 188 -12.85 4.44 18.82
C ILE A 188 -11.33 4.53 18.80
N LEU A 189 -10.67 3.36 18.78
CA LEU A 189 -9.25 3.23 18.46
C LEU A 189 -9.10 2.34 17.24
N TYR A 190 -8.11 2.68 16.41
CA TYR A 190 -7.70 1.86 15.28
C TYR A 190 -6.34 1.23 15.56
N GLU A 191 -6.21 -0.06 15.29
CA GLU A 191 -4.94 -0.80 15.37
C GLU A 191 -4.55 -1.21 13.95
N PHE A 192 -3.37 -0.78 13.53
CA PHE A 192 -2.77 -1.08 12.24
C PHE A 192 -1.26 -0.91 12.34
N GLU A 193 -0.53 -1.54 11.42
CA GLU A 193 0.87 -1.23 11.17
C GLU A 193 0.96 -0.18 10.05
N PRO A 194 1.74 0.90 10.21
CA PRO A 194 1.97 1.84 9.12
C PRO A 194 2.49 1.13 7.88
N PHE A 195 1.88 1.43 6.73
CA PHE A 195 2.20 0.79 5.46
C PHE A 195 3.65 1.11 5.07
N LEU A 196 4.45 0.05 4.85
CA LEU A 196 5.85 0.13 4.44
C LEU A 196 6.62 1.19 5.24
N ASN A 197 6.88 0.89 6.52
CA ASN A 197 7.70 1.71 7.43
C ASN A 197 8.87 2.35 6.68
N GLU A 198 8.95 3.68 6.73
CA GLU A 198 9.94 4.47 5.98
C GLU A 198 11.37 4.08 6.43
N VAL A 199 12.00 3.14 5.72
CA VAL A 199 13.45 3.12 5.66
C VAL A 199 13.78 4.21 4.64
N SER A 200 14.22 5.36 5.13
CA SER A 200 14.75 6.43 4.30
C SER A 200 15.98 5.92 3.56
N GLU A 201 15.79 5.29 2.40
CA GLU A 201 16.86 4.97 1.45
C GLU A 201 17.23 6.22 0.64
N ASP A 202 17.61 7.30 1.34
CA ASP A 202 18.64 8.20 0.82
C ASP A 202 20.00 7.55 1.14
N THR A 203 20.21 6.31 0.70
CA THR A 203 21.54 5.75 0.61
C THR A 203 22.20 6.42 -0.57
N GLU A 204 22.92 7.52 -0.31
CA GLU A 204 24.02 7.91 -1.18
C GLU A 204 24.83 6.65 -1.48
N LYS A 205 25.12 6.38 -2.76
CA LYS A 205 26.03 5.31 -3.12
C LYS A 205 27.38 5.63 -2.49
N VAL A 206 27.65 5.08 -1.31
CA VAL A 206 28.97 5.14 -0.70
C VAL A 206 29.89 4.37 -1.63
N ASP A 207 30.88 5.05 -2.19
CA ASP A 207 31.94 4.39 -2.94
C ASP A 207 32.68 3.48 -1.96
N ILE A 208 32.67 2.18 -2.24
CA ILE A 208 33.32 1.15 -1.43
C ILE A 208 34.83 1.44 -1.32
N SER A 209 35.38 2.25 -2.22
CA SER A 209 36.77 2.72 -2.17
C SER A 209 37.08 3.65 -0.98
N GLU A 210 36.06 4.25 -0.34
CA GLU A 210 36.21 5.12 0.83
C GLU A 210 36.05 4.37 2.17
N ILE A 211 35.71 3.08 2.13
CA ILE A 211 35.53 2.27 3.33
C ILE A 211 36.90 1.74 3.79
N ASP A 212 37.49 2.41 4.79
CA ASP A 212 38.75 2.01 5.40
C ASP A 212 38.57 0.73 6.24
N THR A 213 38.66 -0.42 5.57
CA THR A 213 38.48 -1.73 6.18
C THR A 213 39.76 -2.14 6.91
N ILE A 214 39.74 -2.12 8.24
CA ILE A 214 40.83 -2.67 9.05
C ILE A 214 40.77 -4.19 8.99
N VAL A 215 41.65 -4.80 8.19
CA VAL A 215 41.86 -6.25 8.17
C VAL A 215 42.75 -6.63 9.36
N VAL A 216 42.14 -7.20 10.40
CA VAL A 216 42.90 -7.77 11.52
C VAL A 216 43.20 -9.24 11.20
N PRO A 217 44.49 -9.65 11.15
CA PRO A 217 44.82 -11.05 10.96
C PRO A 217 44.34 -11.87 12.16
N ALA A 218 43.73 -13.02 11.88
CA ALA A 218 43.30 -13.96 12.91
C ALA A 218 44.50 -14.39 13.77
N ARG A 219 44.41 -14.23 15.09
CA ARG A 219 45.43 -14.69 16.03
C ARG A 219 45.30 -16.20 16.21
N LYS A 220 46.43 -16.93 16.10
CA LYS A 220 46.50 -18.40 16.25
C LYS A 220 45.88 -18.91 17.55
N ASP A 221 45.94 -18.11 18.61
CA ASP A 221 45.48 -18.51 19.96
C ASP A 221 43.97 -18.76 20.06
N GLY A 222 43.17 -18.35 19.07
CA GLY A 222 41.73 -18.63 19.01
C GLY A 222 41.35 -19.94 18.30
N PHE A 223 42.33 -20.70 17.79
CA PHE A 223 42.10 -21.92 17.01
C PHE A 223 42.66 -23.20 17.66
N GLU A 224 43.30 -23.10 18.83
CA GLU A 224 43.63 -24.29 19.62
C GLU A 224 42.58 -24.47 20.72
N GLU A 225 41.57 -25.29 20.42
CA GLU A 225 40.69 -25.88 21.45
C GLU A 225 41.54 -26.78 22.34
N THR A 226 41.47 -26.56 23.67
CA THR A 226 41.98 -27.50 24.69
C THR A 226 40.83 -28.27 25.32
#